data_AF-A0A7Z2V3V9-F1
#
_entry.id   AF-A0A7Z2V3V9-F1
#
_cell.length_a   1.000
_cell.length_b   1.000
_cell.length_c   1.000
_cell.angle_alpha   90.00
_cell.angle_beta   90.00
_cell.angle_gamma   90.00
#
_symmetry.space_group_name_H-M   'P 1'
#
loop_
_entity.id
_entity.type
_entity.pdbx_description
1 polymer ?
#
loop_
_entity_poly.entity_id
_entity_poly.type
_entity_poly.pdbx_seq_one_letter_code
_entity_poly.pdbx_strand_id
1 'polypeptide(L)'
;MAGSSSQTEGKRQDLTATTLLDSSAYSAKALADLYQQRWDVELFFRDIKTTMGMDVLRCKTPDMVMKEILMYLIVYNAIRLLMNTAGESANLARRQISFKASVQALRQWEPALSRQDVGSKERRRLMAALYEAIIGNLQIERPGRHEPRCVKRRPKPYGLLTTHRHEMTEVPHRYRYRAKAA
;
A
#
# COMPACT_ATOMS: atom_id res chain seq x y z
N MET A 1 -0.82 -55.48 -14.32
CA MET A 1 -1.94 -54.89 -15.09
C MET A 1 -2.42 -53.64 -14.38
N ALA A 2 -2.43 -52.53 -15.11
CA ALA A 2 -3.24 -51.31 -14.99
C ALA A 2 -3.33 -50.55 -13.65
N GLY A 3 -3.04 -49.24 -13.72
CA GLY A 3 -3.73 -48.25 -12.88
C GLY A 3 -2.96 -47.04 -12.37
N SER A 4 -1.92 -46.56 -13.05
CA SER A 4 -1.32 -45.24 -12.81
C SER A 4 -2.39 -44.15 -12.96
N SER A 5 -2.95 -43.70 -11.86
CA SER A 5 -3.90 -42.59 -11.80
C SER A 5 -3.13 -41.27 -11.88
N SER A 6 -2.73 -40.90 -13.09
CA SER A 6 -2.20 -39.58 -13.38
C SER A 6 -3.32 -38.56 -13.25
N GLN A 7 -3.45 -37.95 -12.06
CA GLN A 7 -4.21 -36.73 -11.88
C GLN A 7 -3.57 -35.64 -12.75
N THR A 8 -4.19 -35.34 -13.90
CA THR A 8 -3.95 -34.09 -14.61
C THR A 8 -4.46 -32.95 -13.74
N GLU A 9 -3.57 -32.34 -12.96
CA GLU A 9 -3.80 -31.03 -12.36
C GLU A 9 -4.23 -30.07 -13.48
N GLY A 10 -5.48 -29.60 -13.41
CA GLY A 10 -6.02 -28.66 -14.39
C GLY A 10 -5.16 -27.40 -14.43
N LYS A 11 -4.42 -27.23 -15.52
CA LYS A 11 -3.58 -26.04 -15.76
C LYS A 11 -4.49 -24.82 -15.76
N ARG A 12 -4.37 -23.96 -14.74
CA ARG A 12 -5.13 -22.71 -14.64
C ARG A 12 -4.82 -21.86 -15.87
N GLN A 13 -5.82 -21.63 -16.71
CA GLN A 13 -5.70 -20.76 -17.88
C GLN A 13 -6.11 -19.34 -17.46
N ASP A 14 -5.16 -18.41 -17.52
CA ASP A 14 -5.43 -17.00 -17.28
C ASP A 14 -5.87 -16.33 -18.60
N LEU A 15 -7.11 -15.84 -18.64
CA LEU A 15 -7.69 -15.17 -19.81
C LEU A 15 -7.70 -13.65 -19.59
N THR A 16 -7.07 -12.90 -20.50
CA THR A 16 -7.10 -11.43 -20.51
C THR A 16 -7.80 -10.95 -21.77
N ALA A 17 -8.85 -10.13 -21.61
CA ALA A 17 -9.53 -9.46 -22.72
C ALA A 17 -9.03 -8.02 -22.86
N THR A 18 -8.82 -7.55 -24.10
CA THR A 18 -8.36 -6.19 -24.40
C THR A 18 -9.06 -5.64 -25.64
N THR A 19 -9.17 -4.32 -25.75
CA THR A 19 -9.64 -3.61 -26.94
C THR A 19 -8.50 -3.28 -27.91
N LEU A 20 -7.25 -3.59 -27.55
CA LEU A 20 -6.08 -3.43 -28.41
C LEU A 20 -6.02 -4.59 -29.42
N LEU A 21 -6.28 -4.29 -30.70
CA LEU A 21 -6.47 -5.30 -31.75
C LEU A 21 -5.20 -5.65 -32.55
N ASP A 22 -4.19 -4.78 -32.53
CA ASP A 22 -2.94 -4.98 -33.28
C ASP A 22 -1.98 -5.88 -32.50
N SER A 23 -1.89 -7.15 -32.89
CA SER A 23 -0.99 -8.13 -32.27
C SER A 23 0.49 -7.89 -32.55
N SER A 24 0.83 -7.11 -33.59
CA SER A 24 2.22 -6.78 -33.93
C SER A 24 2.75 -5.64 -33.05
N ALA A 25 1.92 -4.64 -32.76
CA ALA A 25 2.23 -3.55 -31.84
C ALA A 25 2.10 -3.97 -30.36
N TYR A 26 1.11 -4.82 -30.04
CA TYR A 26 0.79 -5.23 -28.67
C TYR A 26 0.89 -6.74 -28.51
N SER A 27 2.11 -7.23 -28.24
CA SER A 27 2.30 -8.65 -28.01
C SER A 27 1.51 -9.15 -26.78
N ALA A 28 1.03 -10.39 -26.84
CA ALA A 28 0.32 -11.03 -25.72
C ALA A 28 1.16 -11.04 -24.43
N LYS A 29 2.48 -11.20 -24.54
CA LYS A 29 3.40 -11.14 -23.41
C LYS A 29 3.43 -9.74 -22.78
N ALA A 30 3.56 -8.69 -23.57
CA ALA A 30 3.56 -7.31 -23.06
C ALA A 30 2.24 -6.96 -22.38
N LEU A 31 1.10 -7.43 -22.92
CA LEU A 31 -0.21 -7.28 -22.29
C LEU A 31 -0.32 -8.04 -20.97
N ALA A 32 0.21 -9.27 -20.90
CA ALA A 32 0.25 -10.04 -19.67
C ALA A 32 1.11 -9.36 -18.60
N ASP A 33 2.30 -8.87 -18.98
CA ASP A 33 3.20 -8.14 -18.08
C ASP A 33 2.56 -6.83 -17.57
N LEU A 34 1.86 -6.10 -18.45
CA LEU A 34 1.10 -4.90 -18.07
C LEU A 34 -0.08 -5.24 -17.15
N TYR A 35 -0.76 -6.36 -17.39
CA TYR A 35 -1.87 -6.79 -16.54
C TYR A 35 -1.39 -7.19 -15.15
N GLN A 36 -0.24 -7.86 -15.04
CA GLN A 36 0.37 -8.18 -13.73
C GLN A 36 0.67 -6.92 -12.91
N GLN A 37 1.13 -5.87 -13.57
CA GLN A 37 1.38 -4.56 -12.96
C GLN A 37 0.14 -3.90 -12.35
N ARG A 38 -1.07 -4.31 -12.74
CA ARG A 38 -2.31 -3.83 -12.12
C ARG A 38 -2.35 -4.16 -10.63
N TRP A 39 -1.70 -5.24 -10.19
CA TRP A 39 -1.68 -5.64 -8.79
C TRP A 39 -1.06 -4.58 -7.86
N ASP A 40 -0.25 -3.67 -8.41
CA ASP A 40 0.29 -2.52 -7.67
C ASP A 40 -0.78 -1.61 -7.09
N VAL A 41 -2.00 -1.61 -7.65
CA VAL A 41 -3.12 -0.85 -7.10
C VAL A 41 -3.42 -1.26 -5.65
N GLU A 42 -3.21 -2.53 -5.30
CA GLU A 42 -3.37 -3.00 -3.91
C GLU A 42 -2.33 -2.37 -2.98
N LEU A 43 -1.09 -2.18 -3.47
CA LEU A 43 -0.05 -1.48 -2.73
C LEU A 43 -0.39 0.00 -2.58
N PHE A 44 -0.94 0.63 -3.61
CA PHE A 44 -1.38 2.02 -3.54
C PHE A 44 -2.50 2.22 -2.52
N PHE A 45 -3.48 1.31 -2.49
CA PHE A 45 -4.52 1.33 -1.46
C PHE A 45 -3.94 1.08 -0.06
N ARG A 46 -2.96 0.20 0.08
CA ARG A 46 -2.26 -0.02 1.35
C ARG A 46 -1.53 1.24 1.81
N ASP A 47 -0.90 1.97 0.91
CA ASP A 47 -0.21 3.23 1.25
C ASP A 47 -1.19 4.25 1.82
N ILE A 48 -2.34 4.45 1.18
CA ILE A 48 -3.35 5.40 1.64
C ILE A 48 -3.99 4.91 2.95
N LYS A 49 -4.45 3.65 3.00
CA LYS A 49 -5.19 3.12 4.15
C LYS A 49 -4.29 2.93 5.37
N THR A 50 -3.13 2.30 5.19
CA THR A 50 -2.27 1.87 6.29
C THR A 50 -1.10 2.82 6.53
N THR A 51 -0.33 3.16 5.50
CA THR A 51 0.88 3.99 5.68
C THR A 51 0.51 5.42 6.09
N MET A 52 -0.53 6.00 5.50
CA MET A 52 -1.05 7.31 5.89
C MET A 52 -2.04 7.25 7.05
N GLY A 53 -2.60 6.07 7.35
CA GLY A 53 -3.57 5.86 8.43
C GLY A 53 -4.97 6.37 8.12
N MET A 54 -5.45 6.18 6.88
CA MET A 54 -6.85 6.47 6.48
C MET A 54 -7.82 5.36 6.90
N ASP A 55 -7.33 4.23 7.43
CA ASP A 55 -8.15 3.12 7.90
C ASP A 55 -9.06 3.47 9.09
N VAL A 56 -8.74 4.54 9.83
CA VAL A 56 -9.56 5.08 10.91
C VAL A 56 -9.79 6.58 10.68
N LEU A 57 -11.02 6.94 10.29
CA LEU A 57 -11.45 8.32 10.07
C LEU A 57 -11.96 8.94 11.38
N ARG A 58 -11.70 10.24 11.57
CA ARG A 58 -12.02 10.97 12.81
C ARG A 58 -13.33 11.74 12.72
N CYS A 59 -13.74 12.13 11.52
CA CYS A 59 -14.95 12.90 11.31
C CYS A 59 -16.20 12.06 11.58
N LYS A 60 -17.25 12.71 12.10
CA LYS A 60 -18.52 12.05 12.50
C LYS A 60 -19.70 12.33 11.58
N THR A 61 -19.58 13.31 10.67
CA THR A 61 -20.64 13.64 9.69
C THR A 61 -20.22 13.21 8.29
N PRO A 62 -21.16 12.77 7.43
CA PRO A 62 -20.85 12.33 6.06
C PRO A 62 -20.06 13.38 5.27
N ASP A 63 -20.46 14.65 5.34
CA ASP A 63 -19.79 15.73 4.61
C ASP A 63 -18.34 15.94 5.06
N MET A 64 -18.06 15.81 6.36
CA MET A 64 -16.70 15.94 6.89
C MET A 64 -15.85 14.69 6.60
N VAL A 65 -16.45 13.51 6.60
CA VAL A 65 -15.80 12.25 6.18
C VAL A 65 -15.34 12.35 4.72
N MET A 66 -16.18 12.90 3.84
CA MET A 66 -15.80 13.10 2.43
C MET A 66 -14.61 14.07 2.29
N LYS A 67 -14.59 15.15 3.07
CA LYS A 67 -13.45 16.09 3.12
C LYS A 67 -12.19 15.43 3.66
N GLU A 68 -12.31 14.62 4.71
CA GLU A 68 -11.19 13.88 5.29
C GLU A 68 -10.57 12.94 4.26
N ILE A 69 -11.39 12.14 3.57
CA ILE A 69 -10.93 11.25 2.48
C ILE A 69 -10.26 12.05 1.36
N LEU A 70 -10.86 13.17 0.95
CA LEU A 70 -10.27 14.03 -0.08
C LEU A 70 -8.89 14.56 0.34
N MET A 71 -8.72 14.96 1.60
CA MET A 71 -7.42 15.40 2.12
C MET A 71 -6.38 14.28 2.09
N TYR A 72 -6.75 13.05 2.45
CA TYR A 72 -5.85 11.89 2.28
C TYR A 72 -5.42 11.71 0.83
N LEU A 73 -6.33 11.84 -0.14
CA LEU A 73 -5.99 11.73 -1.56
C LEU A 73 -5.09 12.87 -2.04
N ILE A 74 -5.32 14.10 -1.59
CA ILE A 74 -4.47 15.25 -1.93
C ILE A 74 -3.05 15.02 -1.41
N VAL A 75 -2.90 14.67 -0.13
CA VAL A 75 -1.57 14.43 0.47
C VAL A 75 -0.88 13.23 -0.18
N TYR A 76 -1.62 12.16 -0.48
CA TYR A 76 -1.09 11.00 -1.19
C TYR A 76 -0.50 11.40 -2.54
N ASN A 77 -1.27 12.13 -3.34
CA ASN A 77 -0.83 12.58 -4.67
C ASN A 77 0.34 13.56 -4.60
N ALA A 78 0.37 14.46 -3.60
CA ALA A 78 1.49 15.36 -3.38
C ALA A 78 2.79 14.59 -3.07
N ILE A 79 2.72 13.56 -2.21
CA ILE A 79 3.87 12.69 -1.91
C ILE A 79 4.27 11.89 -3.15
N ARG A 80 3.32 11.38 -3.94
CA ARG A 80 3.61 10.68 -5.19
C ARG A 80 4.28 11.57 -6.22
N LEU A 81 3.87 12.84 -6.32
CA LEU A 81 4.52 13.83 -7.16
C LEU A 81 5.95 14.10 -6.68
N LEU A 82 6.15 14.30 -5.38
CA LEU A 82 7.47 14.48 -4.76
C LEU A 82 8.41 13.31 -5.07
N MET A 83 7.93 12.08 -4.93
CA MET A 83 8.67 10.87 -5.30
C MET A 83 9.01 10.83 -6.78
N ASN A 84 8.06 11.21 -7.65
CA ASN A 84 8.26 11.22 -9.08
C ASN A 84 9.35 12.20 -9.49
N THR A 85 9.29 13.43 -8.97
CA THR A 85 10.31 14.46 -9.22
C THR A 85 11.70 14.04 -8.71
N ALA A 86 11.78 13.40 -7.54
CA ALA A 86 13.05 12.89 -7.02
C ALA A 86 13.58 11.70 -7.85
N GLY A 87 12.69 10.82 -8.33
CA GLY A 87 13.07 9.67 -9.17
C GLY A 87 13.53 10.05 -10.56
N GLU A 88 12.94 11.08 -11.17
CA GLU A 88 13.32 11.60 -12.48
C GLU A 88 14.79 12.06 -12.51
N SER A 89 15.29 12.70 -11.45
CA SER A 89 16.71 13.12 -11.39
C SER A 89 17.69 11.95 -11.29
N ALA A 90 17.24 10.76 -10.91
CA ALA A 90 18.06 9.56 -10.72
C ALA A 90 17.76 8.44 -11.72
N ASN A 91 16.89 8.69 -12.72
CA ASN A 91 16.40 7.69 -13.68
C ASN A 91 15.84 6.41 -13.01
N LEU A 92 15.15 6.59 -11.87
CA LEU A 92 14.55 5.49 -11.11
C LEU A 92 13.07 5.34 -11.46
N ALA A 93 12.62 4.10 -11.63
CA ALA A 93 11.21 3.82 -11.78
C ALA A 93 10.47 4.11 -10.46
N ARG A 94 9.28 4.69 -10.54
CA ARG A 94 8.45 5.06 -9.38
C ARG A 94 8.23 3.91 -8.39
N ARG A 95 8.16 2.67 -8.89
CA ARG A 95 8.00 1.44 -8.09
C ARG A 95 9.17 1.14 -7.17
N GLN A 96 10.37 1.58 -7.58
CA GLN A 96 11.59 1.33 -6.81
C GLN A 96 11.66 2.24 -5.60
N ILE A 97 10.93 3.36 -5.55
CA ILE A 97 10.99 4.31 -4.43
C ILE A 97 9.97 3.92 -3.36
N SER A 98 10.42 3.77 -2.12
CA SER A 98 9.55 3.37 -1.01
C SER A 98 8.65 4.52 -0.52
N PHE A 99 7.34 4.42 -0.74
CA PHE A 99 6.37 5.42 -0.28
C PHE A 99 6.46 5.69 1.23
N LYS A 100 6.57 4.63 2.04
CA LYS A 100 6.73 4.76 3.50
C LYS A 100 7.99 5.54 3.88
N ALA A 101 9.11 5.25 3.23
CA ALA A 101 10.36 5.97 3.49
C ALA A 101 10.24 7.44 3.05
N SER A 102 9.57 7.72 1.93
CA SER A 102 9.32 9.09 1.47
C SER A 102 8.47 9.89 2.47
N VAL A 103 7.43 9.28 3.06
CA VAL A 103 6.63 9.90 4.14
C VAL A 103 7.52 10.21 5.35
N GLN A 104 8.38 9.27 5.76
CA GLN A 104 9.29 9.46 6.90
C GLN A 104 10.32 10.56 6.64
N ALA A 105 10.94 10.56 5.46
CA ALA A 105 11.87 11.61 5.04
C ALA A 105 11.17 12.97 5.04
N LEU A 106 10.00 13.09 4.41
CA LEU A 106 9.24 14.34 4.40
C LEU A 106 8.94 14.84 5.82
N ARG A 107 8.48 13.97 6.72
CA ARG A 107 8.21 14.34 8.13
C ARG A 107 9.47 14.76 8.89
N GLN A 108 10.61 14.14 8.63
CA GLN A 108 11.87 14.48 9.27
C GLN A 108 12.39 15.84 8.81
N TRP A 109 12.17 16.20 7.55
CA TRP A 109 12.66 17.43 6.95
C TRP A 109 11.66 18.59 7.05
N GLU A 110 10.38 18.32 7.29
CA GLU A 110 9.30 19.31 7.42
C GLU A 110 9.65 20.47 8.37
N PRO A 111 10.21 20.25 9.58
CA PRO A 111 10.52 21.36 10.48
C PRO A 111 11.54 22.34 9.89
N ALA A 112 12.51 21.85 9.11
CA ALA A 112 13.51 22.70 8.46
C ALA A 112 12.94 23.42 7.23
N LEU A 113 12.00 22.79 6.52
CA LEU A 113 11.38 23.32 5.32
C LEU A 113 10.27 24.34 5.60
N SER A 114 9.61 24.23 6.76
CA SER A 114 8.54 25.12 7.21
C SER A 114 9.04 26.43 7.84
N ARG A 115 10.36 26.55 8.03
CA ARG A 115 11.01 27.76 8.54
C ARG A 115 10.86 28.94 7.57
N GLN A 116 10.37 30.07 8.08
CA GLN A 116 10.13 31.28 7.29
C GLN A 116 11.41 32.12 7.08
N ASP A 117 12.42 31.94 7.92
CA ASP A 117 13.71 32.65 7.87
C ASP A 117 14.70 32.07 6.85
N VAL A 118 14.32 30.99 6.17
CA VAL A 118 15.19 30.29 5.22
C VAL A 118 15.16 30.97 3.85
N GLY A 119 16.30 31.53 3.46
CA GLY A 119 16.48 32.10 2.12
C GLY A 119 16.31 31.07 0.99
N SER A 120 16.01 31.53 -0.22
CA SER A 120 15.72 30.69 -1.39
C SER A 120 16.84 29.69 -1.73
N LYS A 121 18.11 30.06 -1.52
CA LYS A 121 19.27 29.17 -1.75
C LYS A 121 19.28 27.99 -0.79
N GLU A 122 19.07 28.25 0.50
CA GLU A 122 19.05 27.19 1.51
C GLU A 122 17.82 26.30 1.36
N ARG A 123 16.66 26.87 0.99
CA ARG A 123 15.46 26.09 0.69
C ARG A 123 15.68 25.11 -0.47
N ARG A 124 16.39 25.54 -1.53
CA ARG A 124 16.78 24.64 -2.63
C ARG A 124 17.72 23.54 -2.17
N ARG A 125 18.69 23.85 -1.30
CA ARG A 125 19.60 22.86 -0.72
C ARG A 125 18.85 21.82 0.11
N LEU A 126 17.95 22.25 0.98
CA LEU A 126 17.12 21.36 1.79
C LEU A 126 16.23 20.46 0.92
N MET A 127 15.63 21.02 -0.14
CA MET A 127 14.85 20.24 -1.10
C MET A 127 15.69 19.20 -1.84
N ALA A 128 16.89 19.57 -2.30
CA ALA A 128 17.80 18.62 -2.94
C ALA A 128 18.16 17.47 -1.98
N ALA A 129 18.46 17.78 -0.72
CA ALA A 129 18.83 16.75 0.24
C ALA A 129 17.61 15.89 0.69
N LEU A 130 16.39 16.43 0.67
CA LEU A 130 15.17 15.62 0.78
C LEU A 130 15.04 14.65 -0.40
N TYR A 131 15.31 15.08 -1.63
CA TYR A 131 15.27 14.19 -2.80
C TYR A 131 16.30 13.07 -2.68
N GLU A 132 17.52 13.38 -2.28
CA GLU A 132 18.57 12.38 -1.99
C GLU A 132 18.12 11.35 -0.94
N ALA A 133 17.49 11.82 0.15
CA ALA A 133 16.95 10.93 1.17
C ALA A 133 15.82 10.03 0.65
N ILE A 134 14.99 10.52 -0.28
CA ILE A 134 13.92 9.75 -0.91
C ILE A 134 14.49 8.67 -1.83
N ILE A 135 15.43 9.01 -2.73
CA ILE A 135 16.01 8.06 -3.68
C ILE A 135 16.94 7.05 -3.01
N GLY A 136 17.54 7.38 -1.87
CA GLY A 136 18.38 6.46 -1.10
C GLY A 136 17.64 5.27 -0.49
N ASN A 137 16.31 5.29 -0.46
CA ASN A 137 15.48 4.27 0.18
C ASN A 137 14.66 3.46 -0.84
N LEU A 138 15.35 2.58 -1.57
CA LEU A 138 14.74 1.76 -2.61
C LEU A 138 14.07 0.49 -2.06
N GLN A 139 12.95 0.12 -2.67
CA GLN A 139 12.31 -1.18 -2.50
C GLN A 139 13.03 -2.22 -3.35
N ILE A 140 13.41 -3.33 -2.72
CA ILE A 140 13.98 -4.48 -3.41
C ILE A 140 12.83 -5.29 -4.02
N GLU A 141 12.82 -5.44 -5.34
CA GLU A 141 11.88 -6.34 -6.02
C GLU A 141 12.16 -7.79 -5.64
N ARG A 142 11.11 -8.53 -5.30
CA ARG A 142 11.18 -9.95 -4.91
C ARG A 142 10.11 -10.73 -5.67
N PRO A 143 10.36 -11.05 -6.95
CA PRO A 143 9.38 -11.72 -7.80
C PRO A 143 9.00 -13.10 -7.24
N GLY A 144 7.74 -13.47 -7.39
CA GLY A 144 7.23 -14.79 -6.94
C GLY A 144 7.02 -14.93 -5.42
N ARG A 145 7.12 -13.86 -4.64
CA ARG A 145 6.85 -13.92 -3.19
C ARG A 145 5.36 -14.22 -2.92
N HIS A 146 5.10 -15.42 -2.42
CA HIS A 146 3.80 -15.79 -1.86
C HIS A 146 3.86 -15.70 -0.33
N GLU A 147 3.17 -14.71 0.24
CA GLU A 147 2.92 -14.65 1.68
C GLU A 147 1.50 -15.16 1.96
N PRO A 148 1.33 -16.38 2.49
CA PRO A 148 0.00 -16.87 2.80
C PRO A 148 -0.66 -15.92 3.80
N ARG A 149 -1.96 -15.65 3.61
CA ARG A 149 -2.78 -14.79 4.50
C ARG A 149 -3.06 -15.48 5.84
N CYS A 150 -2.01 -15.78 6.57
CA CYS A 150 -2.02 -16.51 7.82
C CYS A 150 -1.37 -15.65 8.91
N VAL A 151 -2.00 -15.63 10.09
CA VAL A 151 -1.44 -14.96 11.25
C VAL A 151 -0.45 -15.91 11.93
N LYS A 152 0.82 -15.51 12.08
CA LYS A 152 1.85 -16.36 12.70
C LYS A 152 1.57 -16.65 14.17
N ARG A 153 0.95 -15.72 14.90
CA ARG A 153 0.67 -15.86 16.33
C ARG A 153 -0.82 -16.03 16.57
N ARG A 154 -1.19 -16.93 17.49
CA ARG A 154 -2.58 -17.06 17.95
C ARG A 154 -3.02 -15.70 18.54
N PRO A 155 -4.15 -15.13 18.11
CA PRO A 155 -4.71 -13.94 18.75
C PRO A 155 -4.90 -14.19 20.25
N LYS A 156 -4.61 -13.17 21.07
CA LYS A 156 -4.91 -13.23 22.50
C LYS A 156 -6.43 -13.41 22.67
N PRO A 157 -6.89 -14.18 23.68
CA PRO A 157 -8.31 -14.51 23.83
C PRO A 157 -9.12 -13.36 24.47
N TYR A 158 -8.85 -12.11 24.09
CA TYR A 158 -9.61 -10.96 24.54
C TYR A 158 -10.75 -10.67 23.55
N GLY A 159 -11.93 -10.39 24.09
CA GLY A 159 -13.06 -9.93 23.30
C GLY A 159 -12.82 -8.53 22.71
N LEU A 160 -13.57 -8.18 21.67
CA LEU A 160 -13.62 -6.81 21.17
C LEU A 160 -14.48 -5.97 22.10
N LEU A 161 -14.07 -4.72 22.36
CA LEU A 161 -14.88 -3.76 23.11
C LEU A 161 -15.92 -3.15 22.15
N THR A 162 -17.05 -3.84 21.99
CA THR A 162 -18.12 -3.44 21.06
C THR A 162 -19.16 -2.51 21.68
N THR A 163 -19.20 -2.40 23.01
CA THR A 163 -20.11 -1.52 23.77
C THR A 163 -19.32 -0.55 24.65
N HIS A 164 -20.01 0.44 25.25
CA HIS A 164 -19.38 1.34 26.20
C HIS A 164 -18.82 0.57 27.41
N ARG A 165 -17.69 1.03 27.96
CA ARG A 165 -16.99 0.30 29.04
C ARG A 165 -17.84 0.01 30.27
N HIS A 166 -18.82 0.86 30.57
CA HIS A 166 -19.72 0.68 31.71
C HIS A 166 -20.83 -0.35 31.45
N GLU A 167 -21.12 -0.65 30.17
CA GLU A 167 -22.10 -1.67 29.74
C GLU A 167 -21.41 -2.99 29.36
N MET A 168 -20.10 -2.95 29.10
CA MET A 168 -19.34 -4.11 28.66
C MET A 168 -19.19 -5.13 29.79
N THR A 169 -19.73 -6.33 29.56
CA THR A 169 -19.53 -7.48 30.44
C THR A 169 -18.44 -8.38 29.88
N GLU A 170 -17.38 -8.62 30.65
CA GLU A 170 -16.33 -9.55 30.24
C GLU A 170 -16.84 -10.99 30.24
N VAL A 171 -16.55 -11.73 29.16
CA VAL A 171 -16.88 -13.16 29.10
C VAL A 171 -15.87 -13.95 29.93
N PRO A 172 -16.31 -14.76 30.92
CA PRO A 172 -15.41 -15.50 31.81
C PRO A 172 -14.54 -16.51 31.06
N HIS A 173 -15.09 -17.16 30.02
CA HIS A 173 -14.41 -18.24 29.31
C HIS A 173 -13.80 -17.79 27.99
N ARG A 174 -12.67 -17.09 28.11
CA ARG A 174 -11.93 -16.40 27.04
C ARG A 174 -11.54 -17.27 25.82
N TYR A 175 -11.40 -18.59 25.98
CA TYR A 175 -10.98 -19.50 24.90
C TYR A 175 -12.10 -19.96 23.94
N ARG A 176 -13.38 -19.66 24.22
CA ARG A 176 -14.54 -20.25 23.50
C ARG A 176 -15.28 -19.30 22.54
N TYR A 177 -14.66 -18.21 22.09
CA TYR A 177 -15.34 -17.22 21.23
C TYR A 177 -15.48 -17.59 19.74
N ARG A 178 -14.85 -18.68 19.28
CA ARG A 178 -14.88 -19.14 17.87
C ARG A 178 -15.41 -20.57 17.71
N ALA A 179 -16.21 -21.06 18.66
CA ALA A 179 -17.04 -22.23 18.35
C ALA A 179 -18.07 -21.76 17.32
N LYS A 180 -17.92 -22.26 16.08
CA LYS A 180 -18.78 -21.94 14.93
C LYS A 180 -20.26 -22.04 15.33
N ALA A 181 -21.03 -21.00 15.04
CA ALA A 181 -22.43 -21.21 14.70
C ALA A 181 -22.41 -22.04 13.40
N ALA A 182 -22.78 -23.31 13.52
CA ALA A 182 -23.12 -24.19 12.41
C ALA A 182 -24.65 -24.24 12.33
#